data_AF-A0A5D0CNW5-F1
#
_entry.id   AF-A0A5D0CNW5-F1
#
_cell.length_a   1.000
_cell.length_b   1.000
_cell.length_c   1.000
_cell.angle_alpha   90.00
_cell.angle_beta   90.00
_cell.angle_gamma   90.00
#
_symmetry.space_group_name_H-M   'P 1'
#
loop_
_entity.id
_entity.type
_entity.pdbx_description
1 polymer ?
#
loop_
_entity_poly.entity_id
_entity_poly.type
_entity_poly.pdbx_seq_one_letter_code
_entity_poly.pdbx_strand_id
1 'polypeptide(L)' 'MNNKERMIVRIEQERQKLNQLADRYGLRHKAVLNQSVLLDKLINKYNKVKYEDMKRRQPTA' A
#
# COMPACT_ATOMS: atom_id res chain seq x y z
N MET A 1 6.53 17.53 0.88
CA MET A 1 6.20 16.09 0.87
C MET A 1 7.01 15.36 -0.18
N ASN A 2 7.88 14.45 0.25
CA ASN A 2 8.65 13.59 -0.66
C ASN A 2 7.74 12.50 -1.29
N ASN A 3 8.21 11.83 -2.34
CA ASN A 3 7.42 10.80 -3.03
C ASN A 3 7.04 9.62 -2.13
N LYS A 4 7.88 9.28 -1.12
CA LYS A 4 7.59 8.19 -0.17
C LYS A 4 6.45 8.55 0.78
N GLU A 5 6.46 9.76 1.32
CA GLU A 5 5.40 10.30 2.17
C GLU A 5 4.07 10.33 1.42
N ARG A 6 4.07 10.77 0.14
CA ARG A 6 2.87 10.73 -0.70
C ARG A 6 2.34 9.30 -0.88
N MET A 7 3.23 8.31 -1.03
CA MET A 7 2.82 6.90 -1.11
C MET A 7 2.27 6.37 0.21
N ILE A 8 2.89 6.73 1.34
CA ILE A 8 2.42 6.33 2.68
C ILE A 8 1.04 6.91 2.96
N VAL A 9 0.83 8.21 2.71
CA VAL A 9 -0.48 8.87 2.86
C VAL A 9 -1.53 8.17 2.01
N ARG A 10 -1.20 7.82 0.76
CA ARG A 10 -2.12 7.13 -0.12
C ARG A 10 -2.44 5.71 0.35
N ILE A 11 -1.45 4.96 0.85
CA ILE A 11 -1.68 3.63 1.45
C ILE A 11 -2.64 3.75 2.64
N GLU A 12 -2.45 4.73 3.51
CA GLU A 12 -3.32 4.92 4.68
C GLU A 12 -4.75 5.28 4.28
N GLN A 13 -4.93 6.12 3.27
CA GLN A 13 -6.26 6.46 2.74
C GLN A 13 -6.97 5.21 2.18
N GLU A 14 -6.29 4.40 1.38
CA GLU A 14 -6.88 3.18 0.82
C GLU A 14 -7.15 2.11 1.91
N ARG A 15 -6.36 2.10 3.00
CA ARG A 15 -6.59 1.25 4.19
C ARG A 15 -7.86 1.67 4.93
N GLN A 16 -8.04 2.97 5.18
CA GLN A 16 -9.25 3.48 5.81
C GLN A 16 -10.49 3.16 4.97
N LYS A 17 -10.40 3.33 3.65
CA LYS A 17 -11.48 2.97 2.72
C LYS A 17 -11.80 1.47 2.74
N LEU A 18 -10.78 0.61 2.81
CA LEU A 18 -10.99 -0.84 2.93
C LEU A 18 -11.75 -1.19 4.21
N ASN A 19 -11.36 -0.61 5.34
CA ASN A 19 -12.05 -0.82 6.62
C ASN A 19 -13.51 -0.36 6.55
N GLN A 20 -13.78 0.83 6.00
CA GLN A 20 -15.15 1.31 5.82
C GLN A 20 -16.00 0.39 4.94
N LEU A 21 -15.42 -0.16 3.87
CA LEU A 21 -16.12 -1.12 3.01
C LEU A 21 -16.35 -2.45 3.73
N ALA A 22 -15.39 -2.92 4.53
CA ALA A 22 -15.50 -4.13 5.32
C ALA A 22 -16.57 -4.01 6.40
N ASP A 23 -16.64 -2.88 7.09
CA ASP A 23 -17.65 -2.59 8.11
C ASP A 23 -19.06 -2.53 7.48
N ARG A 24 -19.18 -1.96 6.27
CA ARG A 24 -20.47 -1.80 5.59
C ARG A 24 -20.98 -3.09 4.94
N TYR A 25 -20.12 -3.86 4.29
CA TYR A 25 -20.54 -4.97 3.42
C TYR A 25 -20.01 -6.35 3.85
N GLY A 26 -19.10 -6.40 4.82
CA GLY A 26 -18.40 -7.62 5.23
C GLY A 26 -17.22 -7.97 4.33
N LEU A 27 -16.29 -8.75 4.89
CA LEU A 27 -14.98 -9.04 4.26
C LEU A 27 -15.06 -9.79 2.92
N ARG A 28 -16.13 -10.56 2.70
CA ARG A 28 -16.30 -11.36 1.47
C ARG A 28 -16.94 -10.59 0.32
N HIS A 29 -17.34 -9.33 0.55
CA HIS A 29 -17.98 -8.54 -0.50
C HIS A 29 -16.98 -8.18 -1.60
N LYS A 30 -17.40 -8.26 -2.87
CA LYS A 30 -16.55 -8.01 -4.04
C LYS A 30 -15.86 -6.64 -3.98
N ALA A 31 -16.52 -5.62 -3.47
CA ALA A 31 -15.92 -4.28 -3.31
C ALA A 31 -14.75 -4.27 -2.32
N VAL A 32 -14.84 -5.05 -1.23
CA VAL A 32 -13.78 -5.18 -0.21
C VAL A 32 -12.59 -5.94 -0.80
N LEU A 33 -12.84 -7.04 -1.50
CA LEU A 33 -11.79 -7.83 -2.16
C LEU A 33 -11.06 -7.03 -3.25
N ASN A 34 -11.80 -6.26 -4.06
CA ASN A 34 -11.17 -5.41 -5.07
C ASN A 34 -10.32 -4.30 -4.44
N GLN A 35 -10.81 -3.71 -3.35
CA GLN A 35 -10.11 -2.67 -2.62
C GLN A 35 -8.85 -3.22 -1.93
N SER A 36 -8.87 -4.45 -1.39
CA SER A 36 -7.69 -5.08 -0.79
C SER A 36 -6.58 -5.33 -1.82
N VAL A 37 -6.95 -5.82 -3.01
CA VAL A 37 -5.99 -5.99 -4.12
C VAL A 37 -5.34 -4.65 -4.53
N LEU A 38 -6.11 -3.56 -4.52
CA LEU A 38 -5.59 -2.22 -4.79
C LEU A 38 -4.59 -1.76 -3.72
N LEU A 39 -4.94 -1.94 -2.45
CA LEU A 39 -4.10 -1.62 -1.31
C LEU A 39 -2.78 -2.44 -1.34
N ASP A 40 -2.87 -3.74 -1.60
CA ASP A 40 -1.70 -4.62 -1.71
C ASP A 40 -0.76 -4.19 -2.82
N LYS A 41 -1.28 -3.81 -3.99
CA LYS A 41 -0.46 -3.29 -5.10
C LYS A 41 0.29 -2.01 -4.70
N LEU A 42 -0.34 -1.12 -3.93
CA LEU A 42 0.29 0.11 -3.46
C LEU A 42 1.39 -0.18 -2.42
N ILE A 43 1.13 -1.08 -1.48
CA ILE A 43 2.11 -1.53 -0.49
C ILE A 43 3.30 -2.18 -1.18
N ASN A 44 3.06 -3.07 -2.15
CA ASN A 44 4.12 -3.72 -2.92
C ASN A 44 4.96 -2.71 -3.70
N LYS A 45 4.35 -1.68 -4.29
CA LYS A 45 5.07 -0.60 -4.95
C LYS A 45 5.96 0.18 -3.98
N TYR A 46 5.45 0.50 -2.79
CA TYR A 46 6.22 1.18 -1.74
C TYR A 46 7.41 0.33 -1.28
N ASN A 47 7.15 -0.95 -1.01
CA ASN A 47 8.18 -1.89 -0.60
C ASN A 47 9.27 -2.01 -1.66
N LYS A 48 8.92 -2.12 -2.95
CA LYS A 48 9.90 -2.16 -4.04
C LYS A 48 10.83 -0.94 -4.03
N VAL A 49 10.28 0.26 -3.93
CA VAL A 49 11.07 1.50 -3.85
C VAL A 49 11.97 1.49 -2.61
N LYS A 50 11.43 1.08 -1.45
CA LYS A 50 12.20 0.98 -0.20
C LYS A 50 13.37 -0.01 -0.32
N TYR A 51 13.15 -1.18 -0.91
CA TYR A 51 14.18 -2.20 -1.13
C TYR A 51 15.24 -1.76 -2.14
N GLU A 52 14.84 -1.10 -3.23
CA GLU A 52 15.80 -0.56 -4.21
C GLU A 52 16.71 0.51 -3.58
N ASP A 53 16.16 1.38 -2.74
CA ASP A 53 16.94 2.38 -2.01
C ASP A 53 17.91 1.74 -1.01
N MET A 54 17.52 0.64 -0.36
CA MET A 54 18.43 -0.12 0.52
C MET A 54 19.54 -0.79 -0.27
N LYS A 55 19.24 -1.38 -1.44
CA LYS A 55 20.22 -2.06 -2.28
C LYS A 55 21.27 -1.09 -2.84
N ARG A 56 20.86 0.13 -3.21
CA ARG A 56 21.78 1.22 -3.65
C ARG A 56 22.72 1.72 -2.55
N ARG A 57 22.41 1.46 -1.27
CA ARG A 57 23.21 1.89 -0.12
C ARG A 57 24.19 0.81 0.37
N GLN A 58 24.13 -0.41 -0.17
CA GLN A 58 25.14 -1.42 0.12
C GLN A 58 26.33 -1.19 -0.83
N PRO A 59 27.56 -0.93 -0.31
CA PRO A 59 28.74 -0.95 -1.15
C PRO A 59 28.91 -2.38 -1.66
N THR A 60 29.07 -2.54 -2.97
CA THR A 60 29.60 -3.78 -3.53
C THR A 60 31.00 -3.95 -2.92
N ALA A 61 31.17 -4.98 -2.10
CA ALA A 61 32.47 -5.38 -1.56
C ALA A 61 33.40 -5.84 -2.70
#